data_AF-A0A3D1TDH7-F1
#
_entry.id   AF-A0A3D1TDH7-F1
#
_cell.length_a   1.000
_cell.length_b   1.000
_cell.length_c   1.000
_cell.angle_alpha   90.00
_cell.angle_beta   90.00
_cell.angle_gamma   90.00
#
_symmetry.space_group_name_H-M   'P 1'
#
loop_
_entity.id
_entity.type
_entity.pdbx_description
1 polymer ?
#
loop_
_entity_poly.entity_id
_entity_poly.type
_entity_poly.pdbx_seq_one_letter_code
_entity_poly.pdbx_strand_id
1 'polypeptide(L)'
;MLCTSLALALGGTMTGCQSSGSAEDLVPSVGATFTGTYTSGGQGVANPIVTGNSGPTITMFRVIQNGNRVQLQDNNNAKYYGTVSLTASGTDSAPVGNFNITGSDAAGHKITMIGVFTRNSASQLVMDGTWLEEDTGRSADIRAFSTSSQALEPTPVPDDDEEEENGQNQNPPTP
;
A
#
# COMPACT_ATOMS: atom_id res chain seq x y z
N MET A 1 47.66 -21.79 54.16
CA MET A 1 47.23 -23.20 54.09
C MET A 1 45.72 -23.23 54.29
N LEU A 2 45.05 -24.11 53.53
CA LEU A 2 43.59 -24.32 53.36
C LEU A 2 42.80 -23.33 52.48
N CYS A 3 42.52 -23.83 51.27
CA CYS A 3 41.37 -23.51 50.41
C CYS A 3 40.04 -23.77 51.14
N THR A 4 38.95 -23.11 50.73
CA THR A 4 37.90 -23.72 49.89
C THR A 4 36.95 -22.64 49.37
N SER A 5 36.69 -22.72 48.07
CA SER A 5 35.96 -21.84 47.17
C SER A 5 34.45 -21.78 47.44
N LEU A 6 33.81 -20.63 47.18
CA LEU A 6 32.77 -20.47 46.15
C LEU A 6 32.48 -18.97 45.92
N ALA A 7 32.51 -18.56 44.65
CA ALA A 7 32.38 -17.21 44.09
C ALA A 7 31.06 -16.51 44.49
N LEU A 8 31.04 -15.21 44.90
CA LEU A 8 31.08 -13.95 44.09
C LEU A 8 29.97 -13.89 43.02
N ALA A 9 29.19 -12.82 42.79
CA ALA A 9 29.20 -11.40 43.17
C ALA A 9 27.78 -10.83 42.80
N LEU A 10 27.14 -9.98 43.61
CA LEU A 10 27.17 -8.50 43.61
C LEU A 10 26.76 -7.77 42.31
N GLY A 11 25.77 -6.88 42.44
CA GLY A 11 25.53 -5.69 41.60
C GLY A 11 24.36 -5.84 40.61
N GLY A 12 23.41 -4.91 40.47
CA GLY A 12 23.22 -3.59 41.07
C GLY A 12 21.86 -3.04 40.62
N THR A 13 21.37 -2.06 41.37
CA THR A 13 20.18 -1.24 41.07
C THR A 13 20.39 -0.40 39.81
N MET A 14 19.48 -0.48 38.84
CA MET A 14 19.29 0.57 37.82
C MET A 14 17.82 0.65 37.40
N THR A 15 17.28 1.85 37.55
CA THR A 15 16.08 2.40 36.93
C THR A 15 16.10 2.19 35.41
N GLY A 16 14.97 1.79 34.83
CA GLY A 16 14.79 1.80 33.38
C GLY A 16 13.43 1.22 33.01
N CYS A 17 12.50 2.09 32.60
CA CYS A 17 11.29 1.67 31.92
C CYS A 17 11.67 0.77 30.74
N GLN A 18 11.33 -0.51 30.80
CA GLN A 18 11.06 -1.26 29.59
C GLN A 18 9.59 -1.64 29.65
N SER A 19 8.78 -0.73 29.11
CA SER A 19 7.54 -1.11 28.46
C SER A 19 7.93 -2.08 27.35
N SER A 20 8.01 -3.36 27.70
CA SER A 20 7.92 -4.44 26.74
C SER A 20 6.45 -4.68 26.51
N GLY A 21 5.74 -3.65 26.02
CA GLY A 21 4.60 -3.91 25.16
C GLY A 21 5.20 -4.70 24.01
N SER A 22 4.91 -6.01 24.00
CA SER A 22 5.24 -6.87 22.88
C SER A 22 4.91 -6.09 21.64
N ALA A 23 5.93 -5.84 20.81
CA ALA A 23 5.73 -5.32 19.48
C ALA A 23 4.62 -6.16 18.90
N GLU A 24 3.45 -5.55 18.77
CA GLU A 24 2.30 -6.17 18.16
C GLU A 24 2.85 -6.78 16.89
N ASP A 25 2.56 -8.06 16.72
CA ASP A 25 2.72 -8.77 15.47
C ASP A 25 1.95 -7.92 14.45
N LEU A 26 2.65 -6.92 13.88
CA LEU A 26 2.18 -6.08 12.81
C LEU A 26 2.20 -7.02 11.62
N VAL A 27 1.23 -7.94 11.60
CA VAL A 27 0.80 -8.64 10.41
C VAL A 27 0.64 -7.53 9.39
N PRO A 28 1.50 -7.45 8.36
CA PRO A 28 1.43 -6.35 7.41
C PRO A 28 0.04 -6.40 6.80
N SER A 29 -0.80 -5.44 7.16
CA SER A 29 -2.16 -5.37 6.66
C SER A 29 -2.08 -5.33 5.14
N VAL A 30 -2.83 -6.25 4.55
CA VAL A 30 -2.73 -6.71 3.17
C VAL A 30 -2.87 -5.52 2.20
N GLY A 31 -2.10 -5.60 1.11
CA GLY A 31 -1.77 -4.53 0.17
C GLY A 31 -2.85 -3.51 -0.21
N ALA A 32 -2.43 -2.26 -0.32
CA ALA A 32 -3.21 -1.22 -0.98
C ALA A 32 -3.72 -1.71 -2.36
N THR A 33 -5.01 -1.54 -2.60
CA THR A 33 -5.64 -1.80 -3.91
C THR A 33 -5.75 -0.49 -4.67
N PHE A 34 -5.21 -0.44 -5.90
CA PHE A 34 -5.15 0.75 -6.74
C PHE A 34 -6.26 0.83 -7.79
N THR A 35 -7.23 -0.09 -7.77
CA THR A 35 -8.31 -0.15 -8.76
C THR A 35 -9.19 1.09 -8.70
N GLY A 36 -9.48 1.70 -9.85
CA GLY A 36 -10.33 2.88 -9.93
C GLY A 36 -10.09 3.72 -11.17
N THR A 37 -10.73 4.88 -11.20
CA THR A 37 -10.53 5.87 -12.26
C THR A 37 -9.61 6.97 -11.74
N TYR A 38 -8.54 7.23 -12.48
CA TYR A 38 -7.56 8.27 -12.20
C TYR A 38 -7.73 9.37 -13.24
N THR A 39 -7.83 10.62 -12.79
CA THR A 39 -8.04 11.80 -13.64
C THR A 39 -7.08 12.92 -13.25
N SER A 40 -6.86 13.87 -14.14
CA SER A 40 -6.02 15.03 -13.88
C SER A 40 -6.77 16.12 -13.11
N GLY A 41 -6.22 16.57 -11.97
CA GLY A 41 -6.70 17.73 -11.22
C GLY A 41 -8.09 17.58 -10.56
N GLY A 42 -8.22 18.05 -9.32
CA GLY A 42 -9.52 18.11 -8.65
C GLY A 42 -10.53 18.97 -9.45
N GLN A 43 -11.74 18.44 -9.62
CA GLN A 43 -12.99 19.10 -10.03
C GLN A 43 -12.83 20.34 -10.97
N GLY A 44 -13.00 20.13 -12.28
CA GLY A 44 -13.49 21.19 -13.18
C GLY A 44 -12.59 21.67 -14.32
N VAL A 45 -11.33 21.19 -14.43
CA VAL A 45 -10.47 21.49 -15.58
C VAL A 45 -9.83 20.20 -16.10
N ALA A 46 -10.14 19.83 -17.34
CA ALA A 46 -9.55 18.67 -18.01
C ALA A 46 -8.08 18.96 -18.36
N ASN A 47 -7.18 18.74 -17.42
CA ASN A 47 -5.76 18.80 -17.68
C ASN A 47 -5.29 17.50 -18.36
N PRO A 48 -4.21 17.47 -19.12
CA PRO A 48 -3.60 16.21 -19.52
C PRO A 48 -3.04 15.49 -18.27
N ILE A 49 -3.24 14.18 -18.16
CA ILE A 49 -2.48 13.32 -17.24
C ILE A 49 -1.05 13.17 -17.73
N VAL A 50 -0.87 13.04 -19.06
CA VAL A 50 0.43 12.89 -19.72
C VAL A 50 0.66 14.13 -20.59
N THR A 51 1.65 14.94 -20.24
CA THR A 51 1.99 16.15 -21.01
C THR A 51 3.03 15.87 -22.08
N GLY A 52 2.70 16.06 -23.35
CA GLY A 52 3.70 16.05 -24.42
C GLY A 52 4.02 14.68 -25.02
N ASN A 53 3.06 13.74 -24.93
CA ASN A 53 3.08 12.50 -25.71
C ASN A 53 2.84 12.78 -27.21
N SER A 54 3.24 11.85 -28.07
CA SER A 54 3.06 11.89 -29.53
C SER A 54 1.69 11.37 -29.99
N GLY A 55 0.98 10.63 -29.13
CA GLY A 55 -0.40 10.20 -29.34
C GLY A 55 -1.47 11.23 -28.94
N PRO A 56 -2.76 10.84 -28.99
CA PRO A 56 -3.85 11.66 -28.47
C PRO A 56 -3.69 12.00 -26.98
N THR A 57 -4.28 13.12 -26.57
CA THR A 57 -4.24 13.55 -25.17
C THR A 57 -4.85 12.50 -24.24
N ILE A 58 -4.13 12.19 -23.16
CA ILE A 58 -4.60 11.29 -22.10
C ILE A 58 -5.06 12.14 -20.92
N THR A 59 -6.32 11.99 -20.53
CA THR A 59 -6.94 12.72 -19.40
C THR A 59 -7.48 11.78 -18.33
N MET A 60 -7.50 10.48 -18.60
CA MET A 60 -8.01 9.46 -17.69
C MET A 60 -7.24 8.15 -17.84
N PHE A 61 -6.98 7.48 -16.71
CA PHE A 61 -6.67 6.06 -16.67
C PHE A 61 -7.72 5.30 -15.86
N ARG A 62 -8.21 4.20 -16.41
CA ARG A 62 -8.84 3.14 -15.61
C ARG A 62 -7.75 2.17 -15.17
N VAL A 63 -7.56 2.03 -13.87
CA VAL A 63 -6.59 1.13 -13.25
C VAL A 63 -7.31 -0.11 -12.73
N ILE A 64 -6.78 -1.29 -13.04
CA ILE A 64 -7.25 -2.58 -12.54
C ILE A 64 -6.05 -3.32 -11.98
N GLN A 65 -6.11 -3.71 -10.71
CA GLN A 65 -5.08 -4.51 -10.06
C GLN A 65 -5.57 -5.93 -9.80
N ASN A 66 -4.71 -6.91 -10.05
CA ASN A 66 -4.90 -8.30 -9.65
C ASN A 66 -3.58 -8.82 -9.05
N GLY A 67 -3.53 -8.88 -7.72
CA GLY A 67 -2.28 -9.16 -6.99
C GLY A 67 -1.22 -8.11 -7.26
N ASN A 68 -0.05 -8.53 -7.73
CA ASN A 68 1.05 -7.64 -8.12
C ASN A 68 0.97 -7.17 -9.58
N ARG A 69 -0.05 -7.59 -10.35
CA ARG A 69 -0.24 -7.16 -11.73
C ARG A 69 -1.16 -5.97 -11.79
N VAL A 70 -0.85 -5.03 -12.66
CA VAL A 70 -1.67 -3.85 -12.91
C VAL A 70 -1.93 -3.71 -14.41
N GLN A 71 -3.16 -3.33 -14.75
CA GLN A 71 -3.57 -2.93 -16.08
C GLN A 71 -4.06 -1.48 -16.02
N LEU A 72 -3.57 -0.66 -16.94
CA LEU A 72 -4.09 0.68 -17.21
C LEU A 72 -4.80 0.66 -18.56
N GLN A 73 -5.92 1.38 -18.64
CA GLN A 73 -6.58 1.69 -19.91
C GLN A 73 -6.80 3.20 -19.96
N ASP A 74 -6.34 3.86 -21.02
CA ASP A 74 -6.54 5.29 -21.20
C ASP A 74 -7.92 5.63 -21.80
N ASN A 75 -8.24 6.92 -21.93
CA ASN A 75 -9.44 7.40 -22.62
C ASN A 75 -9.44 7.17 -24.14
N ASN A 76 -8.34 6.66 -24.71
CA ASN A 76 -8.21 6.31 -26.13
C ASN A 76 -8.30 4.79 -26.37
N ASN A 77 -8.60 4.01 -25.32
CA ASN A 77 -8.67 2.54 -25.29
C ASN A 77 -7.31 1.82 -25.45
N ALA A 78 -6.20 2.53 -25.40
CA ALA A 78 -4.89 1.91 -25.29
C ALA A 78 -4.76 1.21 -23.92
N LYS A 79 -4.17 0.01 -23.91
CA LYS A 79 -4.00 -0.81 -22.71
C LYS A 79 -2.53 -1.00 -22.41
N TYR A 80 -2.20 -0.86 -21.14
CA TYR A 80 -0.85 -1.00 -20.62
C TYR A 80 -0.86 -2.00 -19.48
N TYR A 81 0.20 -2.79 -19.36
CA TYR A 81 0.30 -3.89 -18.41
C TYR A 81 1.63 -3.82 -17.68
N GLY A 82 1.61 -4.17 -16.41
CA GLY A 82 2.79 -4.05 -15.58
C GLY A 82 2.65 -4.70 -14.24
N THR A 83 3.57 -4.33 -13.37
CA THR A 83 3.59 -4.76 -11.98
C THR A 83 3.50 -3.58 -11.04
N VAL A 84 2.99 -3.86 -9.84
CA VAL A 84 3.08 -2.98 -8.68
C VAL A 84 3.77 -3.71 -7.54
N SER A 85 4.73 -3.04 -6.92
CA SER A 85 5.39 -3.49 -5.70
C SER A 85 4.89 -2.66 -4.54
N LEU A 86 4.23 -3.31 -3.59
CA LEU A 86 3.64 -2.66 -2.43
C LEU A 86 4.72 -2.28 -1.43
N THR A 87 4.61 -1.08 -0.88
CA THR A 87 5.42 -0.64 0.27
C THR A 87 4.50 -0.64 1.50
N ALA A 88 4.98 -1.13 2.65
CA ALA A 88 4.17 -1.27 3.86
C ALA A 88 3.38 0.01 4.17
N SER A 89 2.15 -0.15 4.67
CA SER A 89 1.11 0.89 4.75
C SER A 89 1.65 2.23 5.22
N GLY A 90 1.82 3.15 4.29
CA GLY A 90 2.19 4.51 4.58
C GLY A 90 1.04 5.25 5.26
N THR A 91 1.37 6.12 6.21
CA THR A 91 0.48 7.19 6.66
C THR A 91 0.12 8.11 5.48
N ASP A 92 -0.78 9.07 5.68
CA ASP A 92 -1.06 10.08 4.66
C ASP A 92 0.23 10.75 4.17
N SER A 93 0.28 11.04 2.87
CA SER A 93 1.43 11.55 2.10
C SER A 93 2.61 10.58 1.91
N ALA A 94 2.47 9.28 2.21
CA ALA A 94 3.54 8.30 1.97
C ALA A 94 3.31 7.47 0.69
N PRO A 95 4.40 7.05 0.00
CA PRO A 95 4.34 6.06 -1.07
C PRO A 95 3.79 4.73 -0.55
N VAL A 96 2.81 4.17 -1.25
CA VAL A 96 2.16 2.89 -0.91
C VAL A 96 2.42 1.81 -1.96
N GLY A 97 2.96 2.18 -3.12
CA GLY A 97 3.44 1.20 -4.10
C GLY A 97 4.20 1.83 -5.25
N ASN A 98 5.14 1.09 -5.83
CA ASN A 98 5.88 1.47 -7.03
C ASN A 98 5.33 0.70 -8.22
N PHE A 99 5.13 1.33 -9.37
CA PHE A 99 4.68 0.66 -10.58
C PHE A 99 5.72 0.71 -11.70
N ASN A 100 5.72 -0.34 -12.51
CA ASN A 100 6.44 -0.42 -13.79
C ASN A 100 5.52 -1.07 -14.81
N ILE A 101 5.13 -0.31 -15.83
CA ILE A 101 4.05 -0.65 -16.77
C ILE A 101 4.52 -0.39 -18.18
N THR A 102 4.26 -1.31 -19.09
CA THR A 102 4.59 -1.16 -20.51
C THR A 102 3.35 -1.35 -21.39
N GLY A 103 3.43 -0.86 -22.62
CA GLY A 103 2.38 -1.06 -23.61
C GLY A 103 2.64 -0.27 -24.88
N SER A 104 1.56 0.03 -25.61
CA SER A 104 1.61 0.92 -26.75
C SER A 104 0.51 1.95 -26.65
N ASP A 105 0.80 3.19 -27.07
CA ASP A 105 -0.22 4.23 -27.20
C ASP A 105 -1.15 3.95 -28.39
N ALA A 106 -2.16 4.81 -28.57
CA ALA A 106 -3.12 4.67 -29.67
C ALA A 106 -2.49 4.86 -31.07
N ALA A 107 -1.29 5.44 -31.15
CA ALA A 107 -0.51 5.58 -32.39
C ALA A 107 0.45 4.40 -32.63
N GLY A 108 0.56 3.46 -31.69
CA GLY A 108 1.40 2.26 -31.78
C GLY A 108 2.82 2.44 -31.25
N HIS A 109 3.16 3.60 -30.65
CA HIS A 109 4.47 3.81 -30.05
C HIS A 109 4.61 3.00 -28.78
N LYS A 110 5.79 2.42 -28.55
CA LYS A 110 6.10 1.69 -27.32
C LYS A 110 6.24 2.64 -26.14
N ILE A 111 5.50 2.33 -25.09
CA ILE A 111 5.44 3.12 -23.87
C ILE A 111 5.99 2.32 -22.70
N THR A 112 6.84 2.97 -21.90
CA THR A 112 7.20 2.53 -20.55
C THR A 112 6.79 3.61 -19.55
N MET A 113 6.04 3.22 -18.53
CA MET A 113 5.61 4.07 -17.42
C MET A 113 6.21 3.57 -16.12
N ILE A 114 6.87 4.45 -15.38
CA ILE A 114 7.49 4.12 -14.09
C ILE A 114 7.09 5.20 -13.09
N GLY A 115 6.72 4.80 -11.88
CA GLY A 115 6.32 5.76 -10.87
C GLY A 115 5.84 5.13 -9.58
N VAL A 116 5.06 5.92 -8.83
CA VAL A 116 4.57 5.57 -7.51
C VAL A 116 3.08 5.88 -7.36
N PHE A 117 2.41 5.08 -6.55
CA PHE A 117 1.15 5.42 -5.94
C PHE A 117 1.41 6.00 -4.55
N THR A 118 0.89 7.20 -4.30
CA THR A 118 0.97 7.89 -3.01
C THR A 118 -0.42 8.00 -2.42
N ARG A 119 -0.56 7.71 -1.12
CA ARG A 119 -1.79 8.03 -0.39
C ARG A 119 -1.78 9.52 -0.05
N ASN A 120 -2.70 10.30 -0.58
CA ASN A 120 -2.83 11.72 -0.18
C ASN A 120 -3.78 11.89 1.01
N SER A 121 -4.85 11.08 1.06
CA SER A 121 -5.77 11.00 2.20
C SER A 121 -6.41 9.61 2.25
N ALA A 122 -7.20 9.34 3.28
CA ALA A 122 -7.99 8.11 3.40
C ALA A 122 -8.87 7.80 2.17
N SER A 123 -9.26 8.79 1.35
CA SER A 123 -10.11 8.56 0.18
C SER A 123 -9.44 8.90 -1.15
N GLN A 124 -8.16 9.24 -1.15
CA GLN A 124 -7.45 9.70 -2.35
C GLN A 124 -6.08 9.05 -2.51
N LEU A 125 -5.91 8.41 -3.67
CA LEU A 125 -4.63 7.95 -4.16
C LEU A 125 -4.17 8.85 -5.31
N VAL A 126 -2.88 9.10 -5.38
CA VAL A 126 -2.22 9.83 -6.46
C VAL A 126 -1.30 8.87 -7.20
N MET A 127 -1.39 8.86 -8.52
CA MET A 127 -0.45 8.20 -9.41
C MET A 127 0.48 9.28 -9.97
N ASP A 128 1.77 9.20 -9.60
CA ASP A 128 2.81 10.10 -10.08
C ASP A 128 3.91 9.27 -10.75
N GLY A 129 4.42 9.70 -11.90
CA GLY A 129 5.46 8.96 -12.60
C GLY A 129 5.96 9.62 -13.87
N THR A 130 6.68 8.85 -14.67
CA THR A 130 7.22 9.24 -15.96
C THR A 130 6.68 8.33 -17.05
N TRP A 131 6.26 8.93 -18.15
CA TRP A 131 5.89 8.30 -19.40
C TRP A 131 7.07 8.40 -20.36
N LEU A 132 7.53 7.28 -20.90
CA LEU A 132 8.63 7.20 -21.85
C LEU A 132 8.11 6.61 -23.16
N GLU A 133 8.31 7.34 -24.25
CA GLU A 133 8.08 6.87 -25.61
C GLU A 133 9.40 6.35 -26.19
N GLU A 134 9.57 5.04 -26.19
CA GLU A 134 10.87 4.43 -26.52
C GLU A 134 11.28 4.70 -27.96
N ASP A 135 10.31 4.72 -28.87
CA ASP A 135 10.56 4.91 -30.30
C ASP A 135 10.93 6.37 -30.66
N THR A 136 10.51 7.34 -29.84
CA THR A 136 10.73 8.78 -30.08
C THR A 136 11.75 9.40 -29.13
N GLY A 137 12.13 8.70 -28.06
CA GLY A 137 13.00 9.19 -27.01
C GLY A 137 12.38 10.31 -26.16
N ARG A 138 11.06 10.54 -26.27
CA ARG A 138 10.36 11.59 -25.52
C ARG A 138 9.99 11.09 -24.12
N SER A 139 10.01 11.99 -23.17
CA SER A 139 9.50 11.77 -21.82
C SER A 139 8.44 12.80 -21.47
N ALA A 140 7.51 12.39 -20.60
CA ALA A 140 6.43 13.21 -20.09
C ALA A 140 6.17 12.86 -18.62
N ASP A 141 5.72 13.83 -17.84
CA ASP A 141 5.26 13.57 -16.48
C ASP A 141 3.86 12.96 -16.50
N ILE A 142 3.62 12.04 -15.57
CA ILE A 142 2.31 11.45 -15.29
C ILE A 142 1.86 12.00 -13.95
N ARG A 143 0.66 12.58 -13.91
CA ARG A 143 0.01 12.94 -12.65
C ARG A 143 -1.50 12.77 -12.70
N ALA A 144 -2.01 11.88 -11.86
CA ALA A 144 -3.44 11.59 -11.81
C ALA A 144 -3.94 11.26 -10.39
N PHE A 145 -5.20 11.56 -10.13
CA PHE A 145 -5.85 11.43 -8.83
C PHE A 145 -7.04 10.47 -8.94
N SER A 146 -7.14 9.55 -7.98
CA SER A 146 -8.32 8.72 -7.78
C SER A 146 -9.22 9.34 -6.71
N THR A 147 -10.52 9.41 -6.99
CA THR A 147 -11.56 9.78 -6.01
C THR A 147 -12.22 8.55 -5.36
N SER A 148 -11.76 7.35 -5.69
CA SER A 148 -12.31 6.10 -5.19
C SER A 148 -11.16 5.19 -4.75
N SER A 149 -10.46 5.53 -3.68
CA SER A 149 -9.77 4.48 -2.93
C SER A 149 -10.81 3.85 -2.02
N GLN A 150 -11.14 2.58 -2.23
CA GLN A 150 -11.53 1.74 -1.10
C GLN A 150 -10.27 1.63 -0.23
N ALA A 151 -10.04 2.62 0.62
CA ALA A 151 -8.98 2.53 1.59
C ALA A 151 -9.43 1.52 2.63
N LEU A 152 -8.66 0.43 2.70
CA LEU A 152 -8.21 -0.22 3.92
C LEU A 152 -9.03 0.18 5.16
N GLU A 153 -10.24 -0.35 5.28
CA GLU A 153 -10.78 -0.56 6.61
C GLU A 153 -9.88 -1.66 7.20
N PRO A 154 -9.13 -1.42 8.28
CA PRO A 154 -8.55 -2.54 9.02
C PRO A 154 -9.71 -3.48 9.34
N THR A 155 -9.57 -4.77 9.01
CA THR A 155 -10.52 -5.77 9.50
C THR A 155 -10.62 -5.56 11.01
N PRO A 156 -11.83 -5.36 11.57
CA PRO A 156 -12.00 -5.29 13.01
C PRO A 156 -11.30 -6.52 13.59
N VAL A 157 -10.34 -6.29 14.49
CA VAL A 157 -9.85 -7.38 15.32
C VAL A 157 -11.08 -7.86 16.08
N PRO A 158 -11.48 -9.13 15.96
CA PRO A 158 -12.56 -9.63 16.80
C PRO A 158 -12.14 -9.35 18.24
N ASP A 159 -12.95 -8.58 18.97
CA ASP A 159 -12.80 -8.46 20.40
C ASP A 159 -12.82 -9.89 20.93
N ASP A 160 -11.71 -10.35 21.51
CA ASP A 160 -11.66 -11.59 22.27
C ASP A 160 -12.55 -11.36 23.50
N ASP A 161 -13.87 -11.44 23.29
CA ASP A 161 -14.85 -11.45 24.36
C ASP A 161 -14.53 -12.64 25.26
N GLU A 162 -14.31 -12.28 26.52
CA GLU A 162 -13.74 -13.05 27.59
C GLU A 162 -14.35 -14.46 27.73
N GLU A 163 -13.50 -15.40 28.16
CA GLU A 163 -13.87 -16.74 28.57
C GLU A 163 -15.04 -16.70 29.58
N GLU A 164 -16.25 -17.09 29.18
CA GLU A 164 -17.29 -17.49 30.13
C GLU A 164 -16.86 -18.81 30.80
N GLU A 165 -16.21 -18.67 31.95
CA GLU A 165 -15.93 -19.73 32.93
C GLU A 165 -17.25 -20.39 33.36
N ASN A 166 -17.65 -21.47 32.67
CA ASN A 166 -18.82 -22.26 33.03
C ASN A 166 -18.52 -23.17 34.25
N GLY A 167 -18.46 -22.55 35.42
CA GLY A 167 -18.42 -23.23 36.71
C GLY A 167 -19.77 -23.84 37.07
N GLN A 168 -20.11 -25.02 36.52
CA GLN A 168 -21.19 -25.86 37.06
C GLN A 168 -20.63 -27.05 37.85
N ASN A 169 -20.42 -26.79 39.14
CA ASN A 169 -20.23 -27.79 40.18
C ASN A 169 -21.53 -28.60 40.37
N GLN A 170 -21.67 -29.74 39.68
CA GLN A 170 -22.74 -30.69 39.95
C GLN A 170 -22.27 -31.75 40.96
N ASN A 171 -22.63 -31.55 42.22
CA ASN A 171 -22.56 -32.61 43.23
C ASN A 171 -23.78 -33.54 43.04
N PRO A 172 -23.60 -34.88 42.93
CA PRO A 172 -24.74 -35.79 42.88
C PRO A 172 -25.35 -36.01 44.28
N PRO A 173 -26.69 -36.16 44.40
CA PRO A 173 -27.30 -36.53 45.66
C PRO A 173 -26.99 -38.00 45.99
N THR A 174 -26.50 -38.23 47.21
CA THR A 174 -26.31 -39.58 47.77
C THR A 174 -27.66 -40.13 48.26
N PRO A 175 -27.99 -41.41 47.99
CA PRO A 175 -29.20 -42.06 48.50
C PRO A 175 -29.15 -42.38 49.99
#